data_AF-D4CPN7-F1
#
_entry.id   AF-D4CPN7-F1
#
_cell.length_a   1.000
_cell.length_b   1.000
_cell.length_c   1.000
_cell.angle_alpha   90.00
_cell.angle_beta   90.00
_cell.angle_gamma   90.00
#
_symmetry.space_group_name_H-M   'P 1'
#
loop_
_entity.id
_entity.type
_entity.pdbx_description
1 polymer ?
#
loop_
_entity_poly.entity_id
_entity_poly.type
_entity_poly.pdbx_seq_one_letter_code
_entity_poly.pdbx_strand_id
1 'polypeptide(L)'
;MEDSFMSRTRKNFSAKFKSDLVLEVLKGEKELNVIATENGIQPNLLRNWKKEFLEKASVVFDDSREENIKEKLSEERKEKAACARKVGQLTMQVDWLKKKSEEMLGPDYESKFSPKPPFED
;
A
#
# COMPACT_ATOMS: atom_id res chain seq x y z
N MET A 1 -27.13 24.64 30.73
CA MET A 1 -25.94 23.84 31.04
C MET A 1 -25.67 22.99 29.82
N GLU A 2 -24.72 23.42 29.01
CA GLU A 2 -24.32 22.71 27.79
C GLU A 2 -23.31 21.65 28.19
N ASP A 3 -23.74 20.38 28.22
CA ASP A 3 -22.82 19.27 28.43
C ASP A 3 -21.95 19.11 27.18
N SER A 4 -20.69 19.52 27.34
CA SER A 4 -19.63 19.34 26.36
C SER A 4 -19.46 17.86 26.03
N PHE A 5 -19.91 17.42 24.86
CA PHE A 5 -19.46 16.18 24.23
C PHE A 5 -17.99 16.37 23.82
N MET A 6 -17.07 16.28 24.79
CA MET A 6 -15.65 16.13 24.49
C MET A 6 -15.49 14.80 23.74
N SER A 7 -15.22 14.89 22.44
CA SER A 7 -14.86 13.74 21.61
C SER A 7 -13.66 13.05 22.26
N ARG A 8 -13.88 11.85 22.81
CA ARG A 8 -12.85 11.12 23.56
C ARG A 8 -11.74 10.75 22.58
N THR A 9 -10.63 11.48 22.61
CA THR A 9 -9.47 11.23 21.72
C THR A 9 -9.06 9.77 21.83
N ARG A 10 -9.05 9.06 20.70
CA ARG A 10 -8.70 7.64 20.66
C ARG A 10 -7.24 7.49 21.09
N LYS A 11 -7.00 6.85 22.24
CA LYS A 11 -5.64 6.52 22.69
C LYS A 11 -5.02 5.54 21.69
N ASN A 12 -3.88 5.91 21.13
CA ASN A 12 -3.09 5.04 20.26
C ASN A 12 -2.04 4.30 21.08
N PHE A 13 -1.92 2.99 20.86
CA PHE A 13 -0.94 2.13 21.51
C PHE A 13 0.04 1.59 20.47
N SER A 14 1.33 1.53 20.82
CA SER A 14 2.35 0.98 19.93
C SER A 14 2.14 -0.53 19.71
N ALA A 15 2.60 -1.05 18.57
CA ALA A 15 2.49 -2.47 18.26
C ALA A 15 3.19 -3.35 19.31
N LYS A 16 4.39 -2.93 19.75
CA LYS A 16 5.17 -3.60 20.80
C LYS A 16 4.40 -3.69 22.11
N PHE A 17 3.81 -2.58 22.55
CA PHE A 17 3.02 -2.57 23.77
C PHE A 17 1.83 -3.54 23.69
N LYS A 18 1.09 -3.53 22.58
CA LYS A 18 -0.01 -4.47 22.37
C LYS A 18 0.46 -5.92 22.40
N SER A 19 1.57 -6.25 21.72
CA SER A 19 2.08 -7.62 21.69
C SER A 19 2.55 -8.10 23.07
N ASP A 20 3.27 -7.27 23.82
CA ASP A 20 3.79 -7.65 25.14
C ASP A 20 2.65 -8.01 26.11
N LEU A 21 1.59 -7.21 26.12
CA LEU A 21 0.42 -7.47 26.96
C LEU A 21 -0.36 -8.70 26.52
N VAL A 22 -0.53 -8.91 25.21
CA VAL A 22 -1.18 -10.13 24.70
C VAL A 22 -0.36 -11.37 25.06
N LEU A 23 0.97 -11.30 25.00
CA LEU A 23 1.86 -12.39 25.41
C LEU A 23 1.74 -12.66 26.91
N GLU A 24 1.66 -11.64 27.76
CA GLU A 24 1.43 -11.82 29.20
C GLU A 24 0.08 -12.52 29.48
N VAL A 25 -0.98 -12.14 28.76
CA VAL A 25 -2.28 -12.82 28.84
C VAL A 25 -2.21 -14.27 28.36
N LEU A 26 -1.37 -14.58 27.36
CA LEU A 26 -1.19 -15.94 26.85
C LEU A 26 -0.33 -16.81 27.77
N LYS A 27 0.63 -16.22 28.51
CA LYS A 27 1.42 -16.91 29.54
C LYS A 27 0.55 -17.37 30.71
N GLY A 28 -0.53 -16.65 31.01
CA GLY A 28 -1.50 -17.02 32.03
C GLY A 28 -1.03 -16.80 33.48
N GLU A 29 0.09 -16.11 33.69
CA GLU A 29 0.63 -15.77 35.02
C GLU A 29 -0.29 -14.82 35.80
N LYS A 30 -1.04 -13.98 35.08
CA LYS A 30 -2.03 -13.06 35.63
C LYS A 30 -3.33 -13.12 34.83
N GLU A 31 -4.44 -12.82 35.48
CA GLU A 31 -5.71 -12.68 34.80
C GLU A 31 -5.74 -11.46 33.86
N LEU A 32 -6.46 -11.59 32.74
CA LEU A 32 -6.64 -10.52 31.76
C LEU A 32 -7.14 -9.22 32.42
N ASN A 33 -8.06 -9.31 33.37
CA ASN A 33 -8.60 -8.15 34.07
C ASN A 33 -7.55 -7.43 34.93
N VAL A 34 -6.65 -8.19 35.56
CA VAL A 34 -5.54 -7.65 36.37
C VAL A 34 -4.55 -6.93 35.46
N ILE A 35 -4.10 -7.59 34.38
CA ILE A 35 -3.20 -6.99 33.38
C ILE A 35 -3.80 -5.71 32.80
N ALA A 36 -5.11 -5.73 32.51
CA ALA A 36 -5.79 -4.58 31.96
C ALA A 36 -5.81 -3.39 32.92
N THR A 37 -6.14 -3.63 34.20
CA THR A 37 -6.15 -2.59 35.24
C THR A 37 -4.76 -2.05 35.52
N GLU A 38 -3.74 -2.91 35.67
CA GLU A 38 -2.35 -2.51 35.93
C GLU A 38 -1.80 -1.60 34.82
N ASN A 39 -2.23 -1.83 33.58
CA ASN A 39 -1.78 -1.09 32.40
C ASN A 39 -2.75 0.03 31.97
N GLY A 40 -3.80 0.33 32.77
CA GLY A 40 -4.74 1.42 32.50
C GLY A 40 -5.53 1.27 31.20
N ILE A 41 -5.76 0.04 30.76
CA ILE A 41 -6.52 -0.29 29.53
C ILE A 41 -7.83 -1.00 29.88
N GLN A 42 -8.82 -0.87 29.00
CA GLN A 42 -10.09 -1.54 29.18
C GLN A 42 -9.95 -3.04 28.92
N PRO A 43 -10.50 -3.93 29.77
CA PRO A 43 -10.42 -5.38 29.56
C PRO A 43 -10.92 -5.83 28.19
N ASN A 44 -12.00 -5.22 27.68
CA ASN A 44 -12.53 -5.55 26.36
C ASN A 44 -11.55 -5.20 25.22
N LEU A 45 -10.75 -4.15 25.37
CA LEU A 45 -9.73 -3.76 24.40
C LEU A 45 -8.59 -4.79 24.35
N LEU A 46 -8.12 -5.25 25.51
CA LEU A 46 -7.10 -6.30 25.60
C LEU A 46 -7.60 -7.63 25.02
N ARG A 47 -8.88 -7.93 25.23
CA ARG A 47 -9.56 -9.12 24.69
C ARG A 47 -9.65 -9.07 23.16
N ASN A 48 -9.92 -7.90 22.59
CA ASN A 48 -9.88 -7.68 21.14
C ASN A 48 -8.46 -7.83 20.57
N TRP A 49 -7.44 -7.27 21.24
CA TRP A 49 -6.05 -7.42 20.79
C TRP A 49 -5.59 -8.87 20.83
N LYS A 50 -5.96 -9.64 21.86
CA LYS A 50 -5.69 -11.08 21.91
C LYS A 50 -6.30 -11.81 20.71
N LYS A 51 -7.55 -11.50 20.38
CA LYS A 51 -8.22 -12.08 19.20
C LYS A 51 -7.49 -11.72 17.90
N GLU A 52 -7.22 -10.43 17.68
CA GLU A 52 -6.51 -9.97 16.48
C GLU A 52 -5.10 -10.59 16.36
N PHE A 53 -4.39 -10.75 17.48
CA PHE A 53 -3.07 -11.37 17.50
C PHE A 53 -3.14 -12.83 17.08
N LEU A 54 -4.08 -13.61 17.64
CA LEU A 54 -4.25 -15.02 17.29
C LEU A 54 -4.72 -15.22 15.84
N GLU A 55 -5.60 -14.36 15.33
CA GLU A 55 -6.03 -14.39 13.93
C GLU A 55 -4.87 -14.12 12.96
N LYS A 56 -3.96 -13.21 13.31
CA LYS A 56 -2.80 -12.86 12.47
C LYS A 56 -1.59 -13.76 12.73
N ALA A 57 -1.57 -14.52 13.83
CA ALA A 57 -0.44 -15.36 14.20
C ALA A 57 -0.20 -16.49 13.19
N SER A 58 -1.26 -17.08 12.64
CA SER A 58 -1.14 -18.14 11.63
C SER A 58 -0.43 -17.65 10.37
N VAL A 59 -0.68 -16.40 9.96
CA VAL A 59 -0.06 -15.78 8.78
C VAL A 59 1.47 -15.64 8.93
N VAL A 60 2.00 -15.64 10.16
CA VAL A 60 3.45 -15.59 10.40
C VAL A 60 4.12 -16.92 10.04
N PHE A 61 3.41 -18.04 10.15
CA PHE A 61 3.90 -19.38 9.83
C PHE A 61 3.47 -19.86 8.44
N ASP A 62 2.73 -19.04 7.71
CA ASP A 62 2.35 -19.33 6.33
C ASP A 62 3.52 -18.98 5.39
N ASP A 63 4.30 -20.00 5.01
CA ASP A 63 5.45 -19.90 4.10
C ASP A 63 5.05 -19.34 2.71
N SER A 64 3.76 -19.36 2.36
CA SER A 64 3.26 -18.77 1.11
C SER A 64 3.34 -17.24 1.07
N ARG A 65 3.61 -16.58 2.21
CA ARG A 65 3.74 -15.11 2.27
C ARG A 65 4.91 -14.61 1.43
N GLU A 66 6.05 -15.31 1.46
CA GLU A 66 7.19 -14.93 0.63
C GLU A 66 6.92 -15.20 -0.85
N GLU A 67 6.22 -16.28 -1.18
CA GLU A 67 5.84 -16.61 -2.54
C GLU A 67 4.84 -15.59 -3.12
N ASN A 68 3.82 -15.21 -2.35
CA ASN A 68 2.85 -14.17 -2.74
C ASN A 68 3.50 -12.80 -2.96
N ILE A 69 4.50 -12.43 -2.14
CA ILE A 69 5.24 -11.17 -2.31
C ILE A 69 6.11 -11.22 -3.57
N LYS A 70 6.80 -12.35 -3.82
CA LYS A 70 7.62 -12.56 -5.02
C LYS A 70 6.76 -12.56 -6.28
N GLU A 71 5.58 -13.18 -6.25
CA GLU A 71 4.65 -13.25 -7.37
C GLU A 71 4.14 -11.87 -7.78
N LYS A 72 3.65 -11.07 -6.83
CA LYS A 72 3.21 -9.68 -7.08
C LYS A 72 4.32 -8.79 -7.65
N LEU A 73 5.54 -8.90 -7.13
CA LEU A 73 6.69 -8.20 -7.67
C LEU A 73 7.04 -8.66 -9.10
N SER A 74 6.81 -9.93 -9.41
CA SER A 74 7.04 -10.47 -10.75
C SER A 74 6.01 -9.95 -11.76
N GLU A 75 4.75 -9.82 -11.36
CA GLU A 75 3.67 -9.28 -12.18
C GLU A 75 3.89 -7.81 -12.48
N GLU A 76 4.19 -7.01 -11.46
CA GLU A 76 4.47 -5.57 -11.63
C GLU A 76 5.68 -5.34 -12.56
N ARG A 77 6.70 -6.20 -12.49
CA ARG A 77 7.84 -6.17 -13.42
C ARG A 77 7.44 -6.53 -14.86
N LYS A 78 6.57 -7.51 -15.05
CA LYS A 78 6.08 -7.91 -16.38
C LYS A 78 5.27 -6.79 -17.02
N GLU A 79 4.40 -6.14 -16.26
CA GLU A 79 3.59 -5.00 -16.74
C GLU A 79 4.46 -3.80 -17.13
N LYS A 80 5.43 -3.42 -16.27
CA LYS A 80 6.40 -2.36 -16.59
C LYS A 80 7.22 -2.69 -17.84
N ALA A 81 7.65 -3.94 -17.99
CA ALA A 81 8.39 -4.38 -19.18
C ALA A 81 7.52 -4.33 -20.45
N ALA A 82 6.25 -4.73 -20.37
CA ALA A 82 5.32 -4.66 -21.50
C ALA A 82 5.06 -3.21 -21.92
N CYS A 83 4.86 -2.31 -20.95
CA CYS A 83 4.70 -0.88 -21.19
C CYS A 83 5.95 -0.29 -21.85
N ALA A 84 7.15 -0.56 -21.33
CA ALA A 84 8.41 -0.07 -21.89
C ALA A 84 8.63 -0.55 -23.33
N ARG A 85 8.30 -1.81 -23.64
CA ARG A 85 8.35 -2.32 -25.02
C ARG A 85 7.38 -1.58 -25.94
N LYS A 86 6.16 -1.31 -25.47
CA LYS A 86 5.15 -0.62 -26.28
C LYS A 86 5.55 0.83 -26.54
N VAL A 87 6.07 1.51 -25.53
CA VAL A 87 6.63 2.86 -25.66
C VAL A 87 7.76 2.85 -26.68
N GLY A 88 8.75 1.95 -26.56
CA GLY A 88 9.85 1.85 -27.53
C GLY A 88 9.36 1.61 -28.96
N GLN A 89 8.40 0.70 -29.16
CA GLN A 89 7.80 0.46 -30.48
C GLN A 89 7.12 1.72 -31.03
N LEU A 90 6.32 2.41 -30.20
CA LEU A 90 5.61 3.64 -30.61
C LEU A 90 6.59 4.78 -30.89
N THR A 91 7.65 4.95 -30.10
CA THR A 91 8.71 5.93 -30.35
C THR A 91 9.35 5.69 -31.71
N MET A 92 9.74 4.45 -32.02
CA MET A 92 10.30 4.12 -33.34
C MET A 92 9.33 4.40 -34.49
N GLN A 93 8.04 4.09 -34.31
CA GLN A 93 7.01 4.38 -35.32
C GLN A 93 6.80 5.88 -35.51
N VAL A 94 6.76 6.64 -34.42
CA VAL A 94 6.65 8.10 -34.45
C VAL A 94 7.86 8.71 -35.14
N ASP A 95 9.07 8.30 -34.79
CA ASP A 95 10.30 8.82 -35.39
C ASP A 95 10.37 8.52 -36.89
N TRP A 96 9.96 7.31 -37.30
CA TRP A 96 9.88 6.93 -38.70
C TRP A 96 8.84 7.77 -39.47
N LEU A 97 7.65 7.95 -38.90
CA LEU A 97 6.59 8.77 -39.51
C LEU A 97 7.02 10.23 -39.64
N LYS A 98 7.62 10.80 -38.60
CA LYS A 98 8.15 12.17 -38.61
C LYS A 98 9.17 12.36 -39.73
N LYS A 99 10.14 11.44 -39.84
CA LYS A 99 11.12 11.45 -40.93
C LYS A 99 10.46 11.40 -42.30
N LYS A 100 9.45 10.54 -42.49
CA LYS A 100 8.72 10.44 -43.77
C LYS A 100 7.89 11.70 -44.08
N SER A 101 7.28 12.30 -43.07
CA SER A 101 6.57 13.57 -43.23
C SER A 101 7.52 14.70 -43.60
N GLU A 102 8.69 14.78 -42.99
CA GLU A 102 9.73 15.76 -43.33
C GLU A 102 10.23 15.57 -44.78
N GLU A 103 10.49 14.34 -45.20
CA GLU A 103 10.90 14.00 -46.58
C GLU A 103 9.84 14.41 -47.62
N MET A 104 8.54 14.25 -47.31
CA MET A 104 7.44 14.48 -48.27
C MET A 104 6.88 15.89 -48.26
N LEU A 105 6.78 16.52 -47.08
CA LEU A 105 6.07 17.78 -46.85
C LEU A 105 7.02 18.94 -46.53
N GLY A 106 8.32 18.67 -46.36
CA GLY A 106 9.33 19.64 -45.97
C GLY A 106 9.44 19.83 -44.45
N PRO A 107 10.48 20.54 -43.98
CA PRO A 107 10.81 20.67 -42.56
C PRO A 107 9.79 21.47 -41.74
N ASP A 108 8.86 22.19 -42.39
CA ASP A 108 7.82 22.96 -41.71
C ASP A 108 6.49 22.20 -41.51
N TYR A 109 6.46 20.90 -41.81
CA TYR A 109 5.25 20.08 -41.72
C TYR A 109 4.65 20.01 -40.31
N GLU A 110 5.49 19.94 -39.26
CA GLU A 110 4.99 19.82 -37.87
C GLU A 110 4.15 21.04 -37.50
N SER A 111 4.58 22.24 -37.89
CA SER A 111 3.86 23.49 -37.63
C SER A 111 2.57 23.61 -38.42
N LYS A 112 2.48 22.99 -39.60
CA LYS A 112 1.32 23.09 -40.50
C LYS A 112 0.25 22.05 -40.21
N PHE A 113 0.65 20.86 -39.77
CA PHE A 113 -0.23 19.68 -39.72
C PHE A 113 -0.27 18.97 -38.36
N SER A 114 0.59 19.34 -37.41
CA SER A 114 0.62 18.72 -36.07
C SER A 114 0.73 19.77 -34.95
N PRO A 115 -0.23 20.71 -34.86
CA PRO A 115 -0.28 21.62 -33.72
C PRO A 115 -0.47 20.80 -32.43
N LYS A 116 0.49 20.91 -31.50
CA LYS A 116 0.45 20.15 -30.25
C LYS A 116 -0.74 20.62 -29.41
N PRO A 117 -1.63 19.72 -28.97
CA PRO A 117 -2.62 20.07 -27.96
C PRO A 117 -1.90 20.47 -26.66
N PRO A 118 -2.50 21.35 -25.84
CA PRO A 118 -1.99 21.59 -24.50
C PRO A 118 -1.95 20.26 -23.74
N PHE A 119 -0.80 19.94 -23.14
CA PHE A 119 -0.72 18.84 -22.20
C PHE A 119 -1.47 19.27 -20.93
N GLU A 120 -2.49 18.51 -20.54
CA GLU A 120 -3.10 18.63 -19.22
C GLU A 120 -2.19 17.87 -18.24
N ASP A 121 -1.50 18.61 -17.37
CA ASP A 121 -0.82 18.07 -16.19
C ASP A 121 -1.82 17.70 -15.09
#